data_AF-A0A5C7Q3V8-F1
#
_entry.id   AF-A0A5C7Q3V8-F1
#
_cell.length_a   1.000
_cell.length_b   1.000
_cell.length_c   1.000
_cell.angle_alpha   90.00
_cell.angle_beta   90.00
_cell.angle_gamma   90.00
#
_symmetry.space_group_name_H-M   'P 1'
#
loop_
_entity.id
_entity.type
_entity.pdbx_description
1 polymer ?
#
loop_
_entity_poly.entity_id
_entity_poly.type
_entity_poly.pdbx_seq_one_letter_code
_entity_poly.pdbx_strand_id
1 'polypeptide(L)'
;MMDTVVQLLLGALCAFYLLWVAYLAVMNLKRAAQARTIGTTAWLLGLPLVVVAYVLDVVVNWVVMTFALLEWPREWTVTARLKRHCGTPTWRGAVARFVCHQLLDTFDPSGRHC
;
A
#
# COMPACT_ATOMS: atom_id res chain seq x y z
N MET A 1 22.67 -19.17 7.49
CA MET A 1 22.63 -18.15 6.42
C MET A 1 21.37 -18.29 5.58
N MET A 2 21.06 -19.50 5.09
CA MET A 2 19.82 -19.78 4.35
C MET A 2 18.55 -19.48 5.18
N ASP A 3 18.55 -19.79 6.48
CA ASP A 3 17.41 -19.56 7.37
C ASP A 3 17.07 -18.07 7.52
N THR A 4 18.10 -17.22 7.61
CA THR A 4 17.93 -15.76 7.74
C THR A 4 17.34 -15.13 6.48
N VAL A 5 17.80 -15.57 5.31
CA VAL A 5 17.25 -15.09 4.02
C VAL A 5 15.78 -15.45 3.90
N VAL A 6 15.41 -16.69 4.27
CA VAL A 6 14.02 -17.13 4.27
C VAL A 6 13.17 -16.28 5.22
N GLN A 7 13.65 -16.01 6.43
CA GLN A 7 12.95 -15.14 7.40
C GLN A 7 12.72 -13.72 6.86
N LEU A 8 13.72 -13.13 6.20
CA LEU A 8 13.59 -11.79 5.61
C LEU A 8 12.58 -11.78 4.46
N LEU A 9 12.59 -12.79 3.60
CA LEU A 9 11.64 -12.91 2.50
C LEU A 9 10.21 -13.08 3.01
N LEU A 10 10.00 -13.96 4.00
CA LEU A 10 8.71 -14.12 4.65
C LEU A 10 8.27 -12.83 5.34
N GLY A 11 9.18 -12.14 6.04
CA GLY A 11 8.89 -10.85 6.67
C GLY A 11 8.46 -9.79 5.65
N ALA A 12 9.14 -9.70 4.50
CA ALA A 12 8.78 -8.78 3.43
C ALA A 12 7.39 -9.09 2.83
N LEU A 13 7.09 -10.36 2.59
CA LEU A 13 5.77 -10.80 2.11
C LEU A 13 4.68 -10.50 3.13
N CYS A 14 4.91 -10.81 4.41
CA CYS A 14 3.99 -10.49 5.49
C CYS A 14 3.76 -8.98 5.61
N ALA A 15 4.80 -8.16 5.55
CA ALA A 15 4.68 -6.71 5.63
C ALA A 15 3.88 -6.13 4.44
N PHE A 16 4.13 -6.61 3.23
CA PHE A 16 3.38 -6.20 2.04
C PHE A 16 1.90 -6.64 2.13
N TYR A 17 1.64 -7.86 2.59
CA TYR A 17 0.28 -8.35 2.82
C TYR A 17 -0.46 -7.54 3.89
N LEU A 18 0.19 -7.26 5.02
CA LEU A 18 -0.37 -6.41 6.07
C LEU A 18 -0.67 -5.00 5.57
N LEU A 19 0.20 -4.43 4.72
CA LEU A 19 -0.07 -3.14 4.08
C LEU A 19 -1.31 -3.21 3.19
N TRP A 20 -1.46 -4.26 2.40
CA TRP A 20 -2.65 -4.43 1.55
C TRP A 20 -3.93 -4.56 2.39
N VAL A 21 -3.93 -5.34 3.48
CA VAL A 21 -5.07 -5.44 4.41
C VAL A 21 -5.38 -4.08 5.05
N ALA A 22 -4.36 -3.36 5.50
CA ALA A 22 -4.54 -2.01 6.06
C ALA A 22 -5.12 -1.04 5.03
N TYR A 23 -4.67 -1.12 3.77
CA TYR A 23 -5.23 -0.35 2.66
C TYR A 23 -6.72 -0.64 2.47
N LEU A 24 -7.14 -1.91 2.45
CA LEU A 24 -8.56 -2.27 2.34
C LEU A 24 -9.39 -1.65 3.48
N ALA A 25 -8.88 -1.69 4.70
CA ALA A 25 -9.57 -1.13 5.86
C ALA A 25 -9.67 0.40 5.79
N VAL A 26 -8.59 1.10 5.41
CA VAL A 26 -8.58 2.56 5.22
C VAL A 26 -9.50 2.98 4.08
N MET A 27 -9.51 2.24 2.96
CA MET A 27 -10.43 2.54 1.86
C MET A 27 -11.89 2.32 2.26
N ASN A 28 -12.20 1.31 3.08
CA ASN A 28 -13.54 1.12 3.61
C ASN A 28 -13.98 2.30 4.52
N LEU A 29 -13.09 2.78 5.40
CA LEU A 29 -13.35 3.98 6.20
C LEU A 29 -13.59 5.21 5.31
N LYS A 30 -12.78 5.40 4.28
CA LYS A 30 -12.94 6.48 3.30
C LYS A 30 -14.29 6.40 2.57
N ARG A 31 -14.72 5.20 2.15
CA ARG A 31 -16.04 4.97 1.52
C ARG A 31 -17.18 5.34 2.48
N ALA A 32 -17.13 4.85 3.72
CA ALA A 32 -18.16 5.14 4.73
C ALA A 32 -18.25 6.64 5.05
N ALA A 33 -17.11 7.33 5.09
CA ALA A 33 -17.06 8.78 5.27
C ALA A 33 -17.63 9.54 4.07
N GLN A 34 -17.28 9.15 2.83
CA GLN A 34 -17.83 9.76 1.61
C GLN A 34 -19.33 9.52 1.47
N ALA A 35 -19.82 8.35 1.87
CA ALA A 35 -21.25 8.02 1.90
C ALA A 35 -22.01 8.68 3.07
N ARG A 36 -21.31 9.39 3.97
CA ARG A 36 -21.86 9.99 5.20
C ARG A 36 -22.59 8.98 6.10
N THR A 37 -22.14 7.72 6.10
CA THR A 37 -22.71 6.63 6.91
C THR A 37 -21.90 6.36 8.17
N ILE A 38 -20.71 6.95 8.30
CA ILE A 38 -19.85 6.73 9.46
C ILE A 38 -20.26 7.63 10.65
N GLY A 39 -20.47 7.01 11.80
CA GLY A 39 -20.71 7.74 13.06
C GLY A 39 -19.40 8.29 13.64
N THR A 40 -19.50 9.31 14.51
CA THR A 40 -18.35 9.98 15.13
C THR A 40 -17.43 9.02 15.88
N THR A 41 -17.99 8.04 16.60
CA THR A 41 -17.20 7.04 17.33
C THR A 41 -16.36 6.18 16.40
N ALA A 42 -16.96 5.66 15.33
CA ALA A 42 -16.25 4.84 14.35
C ALA A 42 -15.17 5.64 13.59
N TRP A 43 -15.45 6.91 13.30
CA TRP A 43 -14.48 7.82 12.72
C TRP A 43 -13.27 8.04 13.63
N LEU A 44 -13.50 8.32 14.92
CA LEU A 44 -12.43 8.55 15.90
C LEU A 44 -11.57 7.30 16.08
N LEU A 45 -12.18 6.11 16.16
CA LEU A 45 -11.47 4.83 16.25
C LEU A 45 -10.71 4.48 14.95
N GLY A 46 -11.18 4.98 13.81
CA GLY A 46 -10.51 4.81 12.52
C GLY A 46 -9.23 5.64 12.37
N LEU A 47 -9.10 6.77 13.07
CA LEU A 47 -7.95 7.66 12.92
C LEU A 47 -6.61 6.99 13.30
N PRO A 48 -6.48 6.31 14.45
CA PRO A 48 -5.25 5.57 14.76
C PRO A 48 -4.90 4.52 13.70
N LEU A 49 -5.90 3.83 13.14
CA LEU A 49 -5.69 2.85 12.08
C LEU A 49 -5.10 3.51 10.82
N VAL A 50 -5.60 4.69 10.42
CA VAL A 50 -5.06 5.45 9.28
C VAL A 50 -3.61 5.83 9.52
N VAL A 51 -3.26 6.27 10.74
CA VAL A 51 -1.87 6.62 11.10
C VAL A 51 -0.96 5.39 11.02
N VAL A 52 -1.39 4.26 11.59
CA VAL A 52 -0.62 3.01 11.53
C VAL A 52 -0.46 2.53 10.09
N ALA A 53 -1.52 2.57 9.28
CA ALA A 53 -1.46 2.19 7.87
C ALA A 53 -0.47 3.07 7.09
N TYR A 54 -0.46 4.39 7.35
CA TYR A 54 0.47 5.32 6.72
C TYR A 54 1.92 5.06 7.12
N VAL A 55 2.20 4.81 8.41
CA VAL A 55 3.54 4.46 8.87
C VAL A 55 4.01 3.14 8.23
N LEU A 56 3.13 2.15 8.16
CA LEU A 56 3.42 0.87 7.51
C LEU A 56 3.71 1.06 6.01
N ASP A 57 2.94 1.91 5.32
CA ASP A 57 3.16 2.27 3.91
C ASP A 57 4.56 2.86 3.70
N VAL A 58 4.97 3.79 4.57
CA VAL A 58 6.33 4.36 4.53
C VAL A 58 7.41 3.30 4.75
N VAL A 59 7.26 2.44 5.76
CA VAL A 59 8.26 1.39 6.06
C VAL A 59 8.37 0.39 4.90
N VAL A 60 7.25 -0.08 4.36
CA VAL A 60 7.23 -1.01 3.22
C VAL A 60 7.83 -0.36 1.98
N ASN A 61 7.56 0.92 1.73
CA ASN A 61 8.15 1.65 0.61
C ASN A 61 9.68 1.76 0.70
N TRP A 62 10.20 2.04 1.89
CA TRP A 62 11.64 2.23 2.11
C TRP A 62 12.42 0.92 2.14
N VAL A 63 11.84 -0.14 2.70
CA VAL A 63 12.51 -1.44 2.86
C VAL A 63 12.12 -2.37 1.72
N VAL A 64 10.88 -2.84 1.70
CA VAL A 64 10.43 -3.91 0.79
C VAL A 64 10.48 -3.45 -0.68
N MET A 65 9.92 -2.28 -0.98
CA MET A 65 9.85 -1.80 -2.37
C MET A 65 11.22 -1.39 -2.94
N THR A 66 12.17 -1.03 -2.09
CA THR A 66 13.55 -0.77 -2.52
C THR A 66 14.19 -2.01 -3.11
N PHE A 67 14.01 -3.17 -2.47
CA PHE A 67 14.47 -4.45 -3.00
C PHE A 67 13.62 -4.93 -4.17
N ALA A 68 12.28 -4.81 -4.09
CA ALA A 68 11.39 -5.27 -5.15
C ALA A 68 11.56 -4.51 -6.47
N LEU A 69 11.84 -3.20 -6.42
CA LEU A 69 12.03 -2.36 -7.60
C LEU A 69 13.52 -2.07 -7.90
N LEU A 70 14.45 -2.57 -7.10
CA LEU A 70 15.89 -2.31 -7.24
C LEU A 70 16.18 -0.82 -7.47
N GLU A 71 15.64 0.02 -6.59
CA GLU A 71 15.69 1.50 -6.70
C GLU A 71 15.41 2.09 -5.31
N TRP A 72 16.07 3.19 -4.93
CA TRP A 72 15.74 3.92 -3.71
C TRP A 72 14.44 4.73 -3.86
N PRO A 73 13.63 4.91 -2.79
CA PRO A 73 12.41 5.69 -2.87
C PRO A 73 12.74 7.18 -3.07
N ARG A 74 11.94 7.87 -3.89
CA ARG A 74 11.93 9.35 -3.95
C ARG A 74 10.67 9.94 -3.30
N GLU A 75 9.73 9.07 -2.98
CA GLU A 75 8.45 9.34 -2.35
C GLU A 75 8.41 8.71 -0.97
N TRP A 76 7.51 9.20 -0.13
CA TRP A 76 7.29 8.62 1.20
C TRP A 76 6.54 7.29 1.15
N THR A 77 5.54 7.15 0.29
CA THR A 77 4.63 5.98 0.26
C THR A 77 4.80 5.09 -0.96
N VAL A 78 4.41 3.81 -0.82
CA VAL A 78 4.36 2.82 -1.90
C VAL A 78 3.47 3.33 -3.01
N THR A 79 2.26 3.80 -2.67
CA THR A 79 1.29 4.31 -3.66
C THR A 79 1.89 5.41 -4.54
N ALA A 80 2.52 6.43 -3.95
CA ALA A 80 3.08 7.54 -4.72
C ALA A 80 4.21 7.06 -5.65
N ARG A 81 5.04 6.15 -5.16
CA ARG A 81 6.12 5.54 -5.96
C ARG A 81 5.60 4.68 -7.11
N LEU A 82 4.56 3.87 -6.87
CA LEU A 82 3.94 3.05 -7.92
C LEU A 82 3.30 3.92 -9.00
N LYS A 83 2.62 5.02 -8.63
CA LYS A 83 2.05 5.98 -9.59
C LYS A 83 3.09 6.51 -10.57
N ARG A 84 4.29 6.86 -10.09
CA ARG A 84 5.41 7.30 -10.96
C ARG A 84 5.76 6.26 -12.02
N HIS A 85 5.78 4.98 -11.65
CA HIS A 85 6.17 3.90 -12.56
C HIS A 85 5.02 3.42 -13.45
N CYS A 86 3.77 3.55 -13.00
CA CYS A 86 2.57 2.98 -13.65
C CYS A 86 2.46 3.35 -15.14
N GLY A 87 2.73 4.61 -15.47
CA GLY A 87 2.69 5.14 -16.84
C GLY A 87 3.91 4.83 -17.72
N THR A 88 4.90 4.07 -17.21
CA THR A 88 6.14 3.79 -17.94
C THR A 88 6.13 2.37 -18.55
N PRO A 89 6.62 2.18 -19.79
CA PRO A 89 6.73 0.85 -20.42
C PRO A 89 7.99 0.11 -19.97
N THR A 90 8.21 0.02 -18.66
CA THR A 90 9.36 -0.67 -18.04
C THR A 90 8.89 -1.87 -17.23
N TRP A 91 9.81 -2.76 -16.84
CA TRP A 91 9.47 -3.87 -15.93
C TRP A 91 8.97 -3.35 -14.57
N ARG A 92 9.50 -2.22 -14.08
CA ARG A 92 9.00 -1.54 -12.87
C ARG A 92 7.57 -1.03 -13.08
N GLY A 93 7.28 -0.50 -14.27
CA GLY A 93 5.94 -0.13 -14.67
C GLY A 93 4.99 -1.33 -14.76
N ALA A 94 5.47 -2.50 -15.19
CA ALA A 94 4.68 -3.73 -15.18
C ALA A 94 4.33 -4.16 -13.75
N VAL A 95 5.29 -4.12 -12.81
CA VAL A 95 5.04 -4.37 -11.38
C VAL A 95 4.04 -3.35 -10.82
N ALA A 96 4.22 -2.06 -11.13
CA ALA A 96 3.30 -1.02 -10.67
C ALA A 96 1.88 -1.22 -11.21
N ARG A 97 1.71 -1.54 -12.49
CA ARG A 97 0.40 -1.85 -13.08
C ARG A 97 -0.23 -3.09 -12.48
N PHE A 98 0.55 -4.13 -12.21
CA PHE A 98 0.04 -5.31 -11.51
C PHE A 98 -0.51 -4.92 -10.14
N VAL A 99 0.28 -4.23 -9.31
CA VAL A 99 -0.17 -3.85 -7.97
C VAL A 99 -1.36 -2.88 -8.04
N CYS A 100 -1.28 -1.80 -8.82
CA CYS A 100 -2.37 -0.83 -8.91
C CYS A 100 -3.66 -1.48 -9.46
N HIS A 101 -3.61 -2.10 -10.63
CA HIS A 101 -4.81 -2.54 -11.34
C HIS A 101 -5.39 -3.85 -10.83
N GLN A 102 -4.57 -4.76 -10.29
CA GLN A 102 -5.06 -6.05 -9.80
C GLN A 102 -5.34 -6.03 -8.29
N LEU A 103 -4.61 -5.25 -7.49
CA LEU A 103 -4.73 -5.29 -6.03
C LEU A 103 -5.42 -4.07 -5.43
N LEU A 104 -5.35 -2.88 -6.07
CA LEU A 104 -5.75 -1.62 -5.42
C LEU A 104 -6.99 -0.96 -6.04
N ASP A 105 -7.10 -0.89 -7.37
CA ASP A 105 -8.11 -0.11 -8.09
C ASP A 105 -9.55 -0.48 -7.72
N THR A 106 -9.85 -1.78 -7.60
CA THR A 106 -11.19 -2.26 -7.21
C THR A 106 -11.63 -1.75 -5.83
N PHE A 107 -10.67 -1.44 -4.96
CA PHE A 107 -10.91 -1.01 -3.59
C PHE A 107 -10.79 0.50 -3.39
N ASP A 108 -10.19 1.24 -4.32
CA ASP A 108 -10.19 2.71 -4.25
C ASP A 108 -11.61 3.25 -4.52
N PRO A 109 -12.14 4.19 -3.71
CA PRO A 109 -13.43 4.81 -3.99
C PRO A 109 -13.54 5.50 -5.35
N SER A 110 -12.44 5.96 -5.95
CA SER A 110 -12.44 6.54 -7.30
C SER A 110 -12.54 5.49 -8.42
N GLY A 111 -12.33 4.20 -8.09
CA GLY A 111 -12.15 3.12 -9.06
C GLY A 111 -10.83 3.18 -9.84
N ARG A 112 -9.96 4.16 -9.56
CA ARG A 112 -8.62 4.31 -10.13
C ARG A 112 -7.66 4.79 -9.05
N HIS A 113 -6.90 3.86 -8.50
CA HIS A 113 -5.88 4.13 -7.50
C HIS A 113 -4.67 4.79 -8.15
N CYS A 114 -4.22 4.21 -9.27
CA CYS A 114 -3.24 4.72 -10.22
C CYS A 114 -3.92 4.85 -11.61
#